data_AF-A0A7S2X748-F1
#
_entry.id   AF-A0A7S2X748-F1
#
_cell.length_a   1.000
_cell.length_b   1.000
_cell.length_c   1.000
_cell.angle_alpha   90.00
_cell.angle_beta   90.00
_cell.angle_gamma   90.00
#
_symmetry.space_group_name_H-M   'P 1'
#
loop_
_entity.id
_entity.type
_entity.pdbx_description
1 polymer ?
#
loop_
_entity_poly.entity_id
_entity_poly.type
_entity_poly.pdbx_seq_one_letter_code
_entity_poly.pdbx_strand_id
1 'polypeptide(L)'
;MAVREKRAPSGKSWYETFEDVKFREERDSKLGNDAKQRPSHASRLMKMLRRNKKKKKKGKLTLKKKYPRYSSNTMDSSSSPARVTVVDHLFMVDVSDGPVAKRSFADFIWLRRCLKAMFPGVALPGLPPAIGGFLFSRNGVEEKTSQGLEKYVNTLLSTPYLRESEPFVLFVSTKKGFKTEKIRIENQLKTQGYTKV
;
A
#
# COMPACT_ATOMS: atom_id res chain seq x y z
N MET A 1 24.05 22.49 52.16
CA MET A 1 22.92 21.60 52.48
C MET A 1 22.45 20.97 51.18
N ALA A 2 22.70 19.66 51.01
CA ALA A 2 22.34 18.90 49.81
C ALA A 2 21.13 18.02 50.15
N VAL A 3 20.05 18.13 49.36
CA VAL A 3 18.92 17.20 49.42
C VAL A 3 18.84 16.47 48.09
N ARG A 4 19.17 15.18 48.18
CA ARG A 4 19.25 14.19 47.11
C ARG A 4 17.98 13.36 47.21
N GLU A 5 17.00 13.61 46.34
CA GLU A 5 15.77 12.82 46.33
C GLU A 5 15.80 11.76 45.22
N LYS A 6 15.42 10.55 45.64
CA LYS A 6 15.78 9.28 45.04
C LYS A 6 14.76 8.87 43.97
N ARG A 7 15.27 8.32 42.86
CA ARG A 7 14.49 7.54 41.88
C ARG A 7 13.96 6.26 42.53
N ALA A 8 12.70 5.92 42.25
CA ALA A 8 12.14 4.58 42.51
C ALA A 8 12.10 3.76 41.21
N PRO A 9 12.49 2.46 41.22
CA PRO A 9 12.35 1.55 40.10
C PRO A 9 11.24 0.48 40.31
N SER A 10 10.89 -0.18 39.19
CA SER A 10 10.11 -1.42 39.06
C SER A 10 8.60 -1.29 39.38
N GLY A 11 7.67 -1.69 38.51
CA GLY A 11 7.69 -2.91 37.71
C GLY A 11 7.04 -4.01 38.54
N LYS A 12 5.71 -4.08 38.57
CA LYS A 12 4.93 -5.26 38.97
C LYS A 12 3.55 -5.24 38.31
N SER A 13 3.25 -6.40 37.76
CA SER A 13 2.18 -6.77 36.82
C SER A 13 0.84 -6.95 37.53
N TRP A 14 -0.24 -6.54 36.88
CA TRP A 14 -1.63 -6.57 37.36
C TRP A 14 -2.34 -7.94 37.20
N TYR A 15 -1.61 -9.06 37.16
CA TYR A 15 -2.20 -10.39 36.94
C TYR A 15 -1.64 -11.44 37.90
N GLU A 16 -1.78 -11.22 39.21
CA GLU A 16 -1.61 -12.26 40.23
C GLU A 16 -2.62 -12.05 41.35
N THR A 17 -3.88 -12.44 41.12
CA THR A 17 -4.82 -12.82 42.18
C THR A 17 -6.00 -13.52 41.54
N PHE A 18 -6.05 -14.85 41.54
CA PHE A 18 -7.26 -15.67 41.58
C PHE A 18 -6.84 -17.14 41.74
N GLU A 19 -6.27 -17.44 42.91
CA GLU A 19 -6.41 -18.76 43.51
C GLU A 19 -7.43 -18.61 44.64
N ASP A 20 -8.62 -19.16 44.44
CA ASP A 20 -9.52 -19.60 45.52
C ASP A 20 -10.23 -20.87 44.99
N VAL A 21 -9.76 -22.04 45.42
CA VAL A 21 -10.33 -22.85 46.52
C VAL A 21 -11.45 -23.78 46.05
N LYS A 22 -11.07 -25.07 46.03
CA LYS A 22 -11.82 -26.29 46.41
C LYS A 22 -13.26 -26.48 45.89
N PHE A 23 -13.46 -27.52 45.09
CA PHE A 23 -14.51 -28.54 45.32
C PHE A 23 -14.13 -29.79 44.51
N ARG A 24 -13.47 -30.77 45.14
CA ARG A 24 -14.07 -31.99 45.72
C ARG A 24 -14.02 -33.17 44.74
N GLU A 25 -12.94 -33.94 44.91
CA GLU A 25 -12.86 -35.40 44.76
C GLU A 25 -14.20 -36.12 44.99
N GLU A 26 -14.60 -36.93 44.01
CA GLU A 26 -15.22 -38.26 44.12
C GLU A 26 -16.11 -38.54 42.91
N ARG A 27 -15.57 -39.31 41.96
CA ARG A 27 -16.13 -40.63 41.65
C ARG A 27 -15.28 -41.32 40.60
N ASP A 28 -14.48 -42.25 41.09
CA ASP A 28 -13.98 -43.35 40.30
C ASP A 28 -15.12 -44.15 39.65
N SER A 29 -14.72 -44.89 38.63
CA SER A 29 -15.36 -46.09 38.11
C SER A 29 -16.53 -45.88 37.16
N LYS A 30 -16.22 -45.92 35.85
CA LYS A 30 -16.87 -46.86 34.91
C LYS A 30 -16.24 -46.80 33.51
N LEU A 31 -15.79 -47.98 33.05
CA LEU A 31 -15.81 -48.45 31.65
C LEU A 31 -14.85 -47.69 30.71
N GLY A 32 -13.96 -48.30 29.96
CA GLY A 32 -13.85 -49.64 29.42
C GLY A 32 -12.91 -49.54 28.22
N ASN A 33 -12.30 -50.66 27.87
CA ASN A 33 -11.40 -50.88 26.74
C ASN A 33 -11.68 -50.02 25.50
N ASP A 34 -10.71 -49.20 25.10
CA ASP A 34 -10.49 -48.84 23.70
C ASP A 34 -9.14 -48.12 23.56
N ALA A 35 -8.08 -48.92 23.50
CA ALA A 35 -6.74 -48.50 23.10
C ALA A 35 -6.74 -48.13 21.60
N LYS A 36 -7.38 -47.01 21.24
CA LYS A 36 -7.25 -46.39 19.92
C LYS A 36 -6.01 -45.50 19.94
N GLN A 37 -4.94 -46.04 19.36
CA GLN A 37 -3.66 -45.39 19.08
C GLN A 37 -3.81 -43.88 18.83
N ARG A 38 -3.38 -43.07 19.80
CA ARG A 38 -3.20 -41.64 19.60
C ARG A 38 -1.98 -41.46 18.67
N PRO A 39 -2.13 -40.87 17.46
CA PRO A 39 -1.00 -40.66 16.58
C PRO A 39 -0.01 -39.70 17.24
N SER A 40 1.28 -40.09 17.25
CA SER A 40 2.34 -39.30 17.85
C SER A 40 2.40 -37.88 17.28
N HIS A 41 2.95 -36.94 18.05
CA HIS A 41 3.13 -35.54 17.65
C HIS A 41 3.86 -35.41 16.30
N ALA A 42 4.82 -36.30 16.02
CA ALA A 42 5.52 -36.38 14.74
C ALA A 42 4.58 -36.77 13.57
N SER A 43 3.63 -37.67 13.80
CA SER A 43 2.63 -38.07 12.80
C SER A 43 1.65 -36.94 12.46
N ARG A 44 1.32 -36.07 13.44
CA ARG A 44 0.57 -34.82 13.21
C ARG A 44 1.36 -33.82 12.36
N LEU A 45 2.64 -33.60 12.67
CA LEU A 45 3.53 -32.71 11.90
C LEU A 45 3.72 -33.17 10.44
N MET A 46 3.89 -34.47 10.22
CA MET A 46 4.07 -35.02 8.87
C MET A 46 2.80 -34.92 8.00
N LYS A 47 1.60 -34.98 8.60
CA LYS A 47 0.34 -34.68 7.89
C LYS A 47 0.21 -33.20 7.52
N MET A 48 0.72 -32.28 8.33
CA MET A 48 0.74 -30.83 8.02
C MET A 48 1.71 -30.50 6.87
N LEU A 49 2.92 -31.07 6.87
CA LEU A 49 3.91 -30.80 5.82
C LEU A 49 3.49 -31.34 4.44
N ARG A 50 2.72 -32.45 4.39
CA ARG A 50 2.18 -33.00 3.14
C ARG A 50 1.07 -32.14 2.51
N ARG A 51 0.29 -31.39 3.31
CA ARG A 51 -0.73 -30.48 2.79
C ARG A 51 -0.15 -29.24 2.09
N ASN A 52 1.06 -28.84 2.45
CA ASN A 52 1.68 -27.63 1.89
C ASN A 52 2.35 -27.85 0.52
N LYS A 53 2.68 -29.10 0.16
CA LYS A 53 3.33 -29.42 -1.12
C LYS A 53 2.36 -29.52 -2.32
N LYS A 54 1.06 -29.74 -2.07
CA LYS A 54 0.03 -29.87 -3.12
C LYS A 54 -0.57 -28.54 -3.62
N LYS A 55 -0.27 -27.39 -3.01
CA LYS A 55 -0.74 -26.07 -3.48
C LYS A 55 0.17 -25.39 -4.51
N LYS A 56 1.30 -25.99 -4.89
CA LYS A 56 2.26 -25.40 -5.86
C LYS A 56 1.99 -25.72 -7.34
N LYS A 57 0.89 -26.38 -7.69
CA LYS A 57 0.54 -26.69 -9.09
C LYS A 57 -0.95 -26.42 -9.34
N LYS A 58 -1.31 -25.16 -9.61
CA LYS A 58 -2.47 -24.75 -10.42
C LYS A 58 -2.56 -23.23 -10.40
N GLY A 59 -2.32 -22.61 -11.54
CA GLY A 59 -2.40 -21.16 -11.69
C GLY A 59 -1.34 -20.57 -12.61
N LYS A 60 -1.06 -21.19 -13.75
CA LYS A 60 -0.45 -20.49 -14.88
C LYS A 60 -1.57 -19.62 -15.50
N LEU A 61 -1.98 -18.57 -14.79
CA LEU A 61 -2.86 -17.55 -15.34
C LEU A 61 -1.99 -16.74 -16.30
N THR A 62 -2.17 -16.98 -17.58
CA THR A 62 -1.74 -16.05 -18.62
C THR A 62 -2.55 -14.77 -18.43
N LEU A 63 -1.99 -13.85 -17.64
CA LEU A 63 -2.49 -12.50 -17.49
C LEU A 63 -2.32 -11.82 -18.86
N LYS A 64 -3.28 -12.00 -19.76
CA LYS A 64 -3.43 -11.12 -20.92
C LYS A 64 -3.68 -9.74 -20.33
N LYS A 65 -2.60 -8.94 -20.24
CA LYS A 65 -2.63 -7.52 -19.86
C LYS A 65 -3.62 -6.80 -20.78
N LYS A 66 -4.88 -6.70 -20.37
CA LYS A 66 -5.84 -5.73 -20.88
C LYS A 66 -5.65 -4.44 -20.07
N TYR A 67 -4.50 -3.80 -20.24
CA TYR A 67 -4.49 -2.36 -20.10
C TYR A 67 -5.00 -1.82 -21.44
N PRO A 68 -5.94 -0.87 -21.47
CA PRO A 68 -6.21 -0.15 -22.71
C PRO A 68 -4.85 0.39 -23.19
N ARG A 69 -4.36 -0.10 -24.33
CA ARG A 69 -3.26 0.57 -25.01
C ARG A 69 -3.82 1.95 -25.33
N TYR A 70 -3.27 2.96 -24.67
CA TYR A 70 -3.55 4.34 -25.04
C TYR A 70 -3.24 4.44 -26.53
N SER A 71 -4.27 4.69 -27.34
CA SER A 71 -4.14 4.70 -28.79
C SER A 71 -3.10 5.74 -29.15
N SER A 72 -2.04 5.33 -29.82
CA SER A 72 -1.06 6.24 -30.42
C SER A 72 -1.71 6.92 -31.62
N ASN A 73 -2.71 7.76 -31.38
CA ASN A 73 -3.27 8.62 -32.40
C ASN A 73 -2.53 9.95 -32.31
N THR A 74 -1.84 10.25 -33.42
CA THR A 74 -1.56 11.58 -33.98
C THR A 74 -1.29 12.70 -32.98
N MET A 75 -0.06 13.20 -33.05
CA MET A 75 0.34 14.48 -32.46
C MET A 75 -0.50 15.63 -33.01
N ASP A 76 -1.70 15.81 -32.48
CA ASP A 76 -2.32 17.12 -32.44
C ASP A 76 -1.87 17.77 -31.13
N SER A 77 -1.25 18.94 -31.25
CA SER A 77 -0.79 19.79 -30.15
C SER A 77 -1.93 20.32 -29.27
N SER A 78 -3.14 19.75 -29.38
CA SER A 78 -4.29 19.95 -28.52
C SER A 78 -4.46 18.79 -27.52
N SER A 79 -3.36 18.30 -26.92
CA SER A 79 -3.43 17.43 -25.75
C SER A 79 -4.18 18.18 -24.66
N SER A 80 -5.48 17.97 -24.58
CA SER A 80 -6.35 18.65 -23.65
C SER A 80 -5.77 18.52 -22.23
N PRO A 81 -5.65 19.63 -21.49
CA PRO A 81 -4.93 19.66 -20.23
C PRO A 81 -5.62 18.78 -19.18
N ALA A 82 -4.82 18.07 -18.39
CA ALA A 82 -5.31 17.49 -17.15
C ALA A 82 -5.80 18.60 -16.22
N ARG A 83 -6.87 18.30 -15.49
CA ARG A 83 -7.41 19.16 -14.43
C ARG A 83 -7.28 18.43 -13.10
N VAL A 84 -6.88 19.17 -12.06
CA VAL A 84 -6.79 18.63 -10.71
C VAL A 84 -7.68 19.43 -9.78
N THR A 85 -8.77 18.82 -9.32
CA THR A 85 -9.69 19.43 -8.35
C THR A 85 -9.57 18.75 -6.99
N VAL A 86 -9.99 19.43 -5.92
CA VAL A 86 -9.94 18.91 -4.55
C VAL A 86 -11.35 18.56 -4.10
N VAL A 87 -11.55 17.34 -3.61
CA VAL A 87 -12.81 16.83 -3.06
C VAL A 87 -12.49 15.97 -1.84
N ASP A 88 -13.04 16.32 -0.67
CA ASP A 88 -12.82 15.60 0.60
C ASP A 88 -11.34 15.31 0.91
N HIS A 89 -10.48 16.33 0.74
CA HIS A 89 -9.01 16.24 0.89
C HIS A 89 -8.31 15.26 -0.07
N LEU A 90 -9.02 14.77 -1.09
CA LEU A 90 -8.47 13.99 -2.18
C LEU A 90 -8.39 14.83 -3.44
N PHE A 91 -7.38 14.56 -4.25
CA PHE A 91 -7.21 15.18 -5.55
C PHE A 91 -7.87 14.32 -6.61
N MET A 92 -8.74 14.94 -7.39
CA MET A 92 -9.41 14.37 -8.52
C MET A 92 -8.64 14.73 -9.77
N VAL A 93 -7.98 13.72 -10.36
CA VAL A 93 -7.20 13.89 -11.58
C VAL A 93 -8.09 13.52 -12.75
N ASP A 94 -8.45 14.53 -13.52
CA ASP A 94 -9.20 14.39 -14.76
C ASP A 94 -8.24 14.57 -15.94
N VAL A 95 -8.18 13.58 -16.81
CA VAL A 95 -7.41 13.64 -18.06
C VAL A 95 -8.42 13.37 -19.16
N SER A 96 -8.40 14.20 -20.18
CA SER A 96 -9.42 14.48 -21.20
C SER A 96 -10.11 13.28 -21.87
N ASP A 97 -9.49 12.11 -21.85
CA ASP A 97 -10.01 10.86 -22.44
C ASP A 97 -10.05 9.70 -21.43
N GLY A 98 -9.93 10.01 -20.15
CA GLY A 98 -9.60 9.07 -19.09
C GLY A 98 -10.64 9.04 -17.97
N PRO A 99 -10.70 7.93 -17.23
CA PRO A 99 -11.48 7.87 -16.01
C PRO A 99 -10.90 8.83 -14.95
N VAL A 100 -11.73 9.72 -14.42
CA VAL A 100 -11.38 10.57 -13.26
C VAL A 100 -10.86 9.73 -12.08
N ALA A 101 -9.63 9.99 -11.65
CA ALA A 101 -8.91 9.19 -10.65
C ALA A 101 -8.76 9.91 -9.30
N LYS A 102 -9.12 9.22 -8.21
CA LYS A 102 -8.97 9.72 -6.82
C LYS A 102 -7.56 9.44 -6.30
N ARG A 103 -6.83 10.49 -5.91
CA ARG A 103 -5.44 10.40 -5.46
C ARG A 103 -5.20 11.22 -4.20
N SER A 104 -4.42 10.67 -3.29
CA SER A 104 -3.90 11.42 -2.14
C SER A 104 -2.61 12.15 -2.54
N PHE A 105 -2.22 13.18 -1.78
CA PHE A 105 -0.91 13.85 -1.99
C PHE A 105 0.27 12.85 -1.95
N ALA A 106 0.18 11.85 -1.07
CA ALA A 106 1.18 10.79 -0.96
C ALA A 106 1.31 9.94 -2.23
N ASP A 107 0.24 9.83 -3.03
CA ASP A 107 0.29 9.12 -4.30
C ASP A 107 1.05 9.91 -5.37
N PHE A 108 1.01 11.25 -5.33
CA PHE A 108 1.86 12.09 -6.19
C PHE A 108 3.34 11.97 -5.81
N ILE A 109 3.65 11.93 -4.51
CA ILE A 109 5.02 11.67 -4.03
C ILE A 109 5.51 10.31 -4.54
N TRP A 110 4.68 9.27 -4.42
CA TRP A 110 5.01 7.95 -4.92
C TRP A 110 5.28 7.96 -6.42
N LEU A 111 4.40 8.58 -7.22
CA LEU A 111 4.60 8.69 -8.67
C LEU A 111 5.93 9.35 -8.99
N ARG A 112 6.26 10.46 -8.31
CA ARG A 112 7.55 11.15 -8.50
C ARG A 112 8.75 10.26 -8.15
N ARG A 113 8.66 9.47 -7.09
CA ARG A 113 9.72 8.52 -6.69
C ARG A 113 9.91 7.42 -7.74
N CYS A 114 8.82 6.84 -8.24
CA CYS A 114 8.85 5.87 -9.33
C CYS A 114 9.50 6.46 -10.59
N LEU A 115 9.07 7.64 -11.04
CA LEU A 115 9.61 8.29 -12.24
C LEU A 115 11.09 8.65 -12.07
N LYS A 116 11.48 9.15 -10.89
CA LYS A 116 12.88 9.47 -10.59
C LYS A 116 13.78 8.23 -10.60
N ALA A 117 13.25 7.10 -10.15
CA ALA A 117 13.96 5.83 -10.19
C ALA A 117 14.10 5.31 -11.63
N MET A 118 13.00 5.31 -12.39
CA MET A 118 12.98 4.80 -13.77
C MET A 118 13.75 5.65 -14.77
N PHE A 119 13.79 6.97 -14.57
CA PHE A 119 14.38 7.93 -15.50
C PHE A 119 15.42 8.81 -14.78
N PRO A 120 16.56 8.23 -14.36
CA PRO A 120 17.61 9.01 -13.71
C PRO A 120 18.17 10.06 -14.68
N GLY A 121 18.43 11.26 -14.19
CA GLY A 121 18.93 12.38 -15.01
C GLY A 121 17.86 13.21 -15.72
N VAL A 122 16.61 12.74 -15.76
CA VAL A 122 15.49 13.56 -16.26
C VAL A 122 15.08 14.58 -15.22
N ALA A 123 15.00 15.85 -15.63
CA ALA A 123 14.45 16.92 -14.81
C ALA A 123 12.94 16.72 -14.64
N LEU A 124 12.51 16.27 -13.46
CA LEU A 124 11.09 16.15 -13.13
C LEU A 124 10.55 17.46 -12.57
N PRO A 125 9.29 17.83 -12.90
CA PRO A 125 8.64 18.98 -12.29
C PRO A 125 8.63 18.87 -10.76
N GLY A 126 8.72 20.02 -10.09
CA GLY A 126 8.60 20.11 -8.64
C GLY A 126 7.18 19.75 -8.19
N LEU A 127 7.06 19.02 -7.08
CA LEU A 127 5.77 18.90 -6.40
C LEU A 127 5.53 20.15 -5.57
N PRO A 128 4.27 20.64 -5.48
CA PRO A 128 3.92 21.68 -4.54
C PRO A 128 4.16 21.21 -3.09
N PRO A 129 4.24 22.13 -2.11
CA PRO A 129 4.40 21.75 -0.71
C PRO A 129 3.22 20.89 -0.23
N ALA A 130 3.51 19.91 0.63
CA ALA A 130 2.49 19.08 1.25
C ALA A 130 1.62 19.93 2.18
N ILE A 131 0.30 19.79 2.07
CA ILE A 131 -0.63 20.38 3.03
C ILE A 131 -0.72 19.42 4.23
N GLY A 132 -0.30 19.87 5.40
CA GLY A 132 -0.54 19.13 6.65
C GLY A 132 -2.02 19.21 7.05
N GLY A 133 -2.55 18.21 7.77
CA GLY A 133 -3.98 18.08 8.09
C GLY A 133 -4.65 19.32 8.70
N PHE A 134 -3.91 20.15 9.44
CA PHE A 134 -4.43 21.39 10.04
C PHE A 134 -4.53 22.57 9.05
N LEU A 135 -3.86 22.48 7.89
CA LEU A 135 -3.75 23.57 6.91
C LEU A 135 -4.76 23.47 5.76
N PHE A 136 -5.48 22.35 5.62
CA PHE A 136 -6.51 22.18 4.58
C PHE A 136 -7.63 23.23 4.74
N SER A 137 -8.09 23.51 5.97
CA SER A 137 -9.08 24.58 6.21
C SER A 137 -8.58 26.02 6.09
N ARG A 138 -7.29 26.27 5.83
CA ARG A 138 -6.73 27.63 5.86
C ARG A 138 -6.56 28.21 4.45
N ASN A 139 -7.38 29.21 4.13
CA ASN A 139 -7.14 30.27 3.14
C ASN A 139 -6.58 29.82 1.76
N GLY A 140 -7.25 28.90 1.06
CA GLY A 140 -6.92 28.59 -0.35
C GLY A 140 -5.59 27.86 -0.58
N VAL A 141 -4.99 27.30 0.47
CA VAL A 141 -3.77 26.47 0.36
C VAL A 141 -4.04 25.21 -0.46
N GLU A 142 -5.26 24.67 -0.37
CA GLU A 142 -5.75 23.56 -1.20
C GLU A 142 -5.73 23.90 -2.69
N GLU A 143 -6.19 25.09 -3.05
CA GLU A 143 -6.27 25.55 -4.43
C GLU A 143 -4.88 25.81 -5.03
N LYS A 144 -3.96 26.42 -4.27
CA LYS A 144 -2.56 26.58 -4.72
C LYS A 144 -1.88 25.23 -4.93
N THR A 145 -2.16 24.27 -4.05
CA THR A 145 -1.63 22.92 -4.18
C THR A 145 -2.24 22.20 -5.37
N SER A 146 -3.56 22.31 -5.59
CA SER A 146 -4.22 21.68 -6.73
C SER A 146 -3.72 22.25 -8.06
N GLN A 147 -3.55 23.57 -8.16
CA GLN A 147 -2.93 24.23 -9.31
C GLN A 147 -1.48 23.77 -9.53
N GLY A 148 -0.70 23.62 -8.45
CA GLY A 148 0.65 23.07 -8.53
C GLY A 148 0.70 21.62 -9.01
N LEU A 149 -0.23 20.79 -8.53
CA LEU A 149 -0.38 19.39 -8.94
C LEU A 149 -0.88 19.28 -10.38
N GLU A 150 -1.75 20.19 -10.81
CA GLU A 150 -2.21 20.28 -12.19
C GLU A 150 -1.04 20.57 -13.13
N LYS A 151 -0.23 21.60 -12.83
CA LYS A 151 1.00 21.89 -13.58
C LYS A 151 1.95 20.69 -13.60
N TYR A 152 2.11 20.01 -12.47
CA TYR A 152 2.93 18.81 -12.37
C TYR A 152 2.43 17.71 -13.33
N VAL A 153 1.14 17.36 -13.28
CA VAL A 153 0.56 16.31 -14.15
C VAL A 153 0.63 16.71 -15.62
N ASN A 154 0.32 17.96 -15.96
CA ASN A 154 0.39 18.47 -17.34
C ASN A 154 1.81 18.41 -17.91
N THR A 155 2.82 18.71 -17.11
CA THR A 155 4.23 18.59 -17.53
C THR A 155 4.64 17.13 -17.76
N LEU A 156 4.10 16.19 -16.98
CA LEU A 156 4.32 14.77 -17.22
C LEU A 156 3.60 14.29 -18.49
N LEU A 157 2.38 14.79 -18.76
CA LEU A 157 1.62 14.48 -19.97
C LEU A 157 2.29 15.01 -21.24
N SER A 158 2.92 16.19 -21.18
CA SER A 158 3.62 16.77 -22.32
C SER A 158 4.90 16.01 -22.68
N THR A 159 5.38 15.12 -21.82
CA THR A 159 6.64 14.40 -22.00
C THR A 159 6.36 12.93 -22.37
N PRO A 160 6.57 12.48 -23.63
CA PRO A 160 6.09 11.19 -24.12
C PRO A 160 6.52 9.99 -23.28
N TYR A 161 7.82 9.89 -22.94
CA TYR A 161 8.35 8.77 -22.17
C TYR A 161 7.89 8.75 -20.71
N LEU A 162 7.53 9.90 -20.12
CA LEU A 162 6.95 9.96 -18.78
C LEU A 162 5.46 9.59 -18.83
N ARG A 163 4.73 10.08 -19.82
CA ARG A 163 3.31 9.76 -20.07
C ARG A 163 3.08 8.27 -20.31
N GLU A 164 3.97 7.62 -21.06
CA GLU A 164 3.85 6.21 -21.41
C GLU A 164 4.34 5.27 -20.30
N SER A 165 4.96 5.81 -19.26
CA SER A 165 5.50 5.02 -18.17
C SER A 165 4.39 4.25 -17.41
N GLU A 166 4.66 2.99 -17.09
CA GLU A 166 3.75 2.13 -16.30
C GLU A 166 3.21 2.81 -15.02
N PRO A 167 4.02 3.47 -14.17
CA PRO A 167 3.51 4.15 -12.98
C PRO A 167 2.58 5.32 -13.30
N PHE A 168 2.84 6.10 -14.36
CA PHE A 168 2.00 7.22 -14.75
C PHE A 168 0.65 6.74 -15.32
N VAL A 169 0.69 5.76 -16.22
CA VAL A 169 -0.53 5.15 -16.79
C VAL A 169 -1.41 4.57 -15.68
N LEU A 170 -0.82 3.87 -14.70
CA LEU A 170 -1.54 3.38 -13.54
C LEU A 170 -2.15 4.52 -12.71
N PHE A 171 -1.36 5.57 -12.49
CA PHE A 171 -1.78 6.73 -11.70
C PHE A 171 -3.02 7.41 -12.29
N VAL A 172 -3.11 7.55 -13.61
CA VAL A 172 -4.25 8.21 -14.26
C VAL A 172 -5.41 7.25 -14.53
N SER A 173 -5.14 6.00 -14.91
CA SER A 173 -6.20 5.11 -15.44
C SER A 173 -6.99 4.36 -14.37
N THR A 174 -6.43 4.18 -13.16
CA THR A 174 -6.98 3.21 -12.19
C THR A 174 -7.94 3.85 -11.19
N LYS A 175 -9.25 3.65 -11.39
CA LYS A 175 -10.29 4.04 -10.41
C LYS A 175 -10.30 3.17 -9.15
N LYS A 176 -10.24 1.84 -9.30
CA LYS A 176 -10.31 0.84 -8.22
C LYS A 176 -9.05 -0.01 -8.20
N GLY A 177 -8.59 -0.44 -7.03
CA GLY A 177 -7.43 -1.33 -6.90
C GLY A 177 -6.06 -0.64 -7.05
N PHE A 178 -6.03 0.70 -7.06
CA PHE A 178 -4.77 1.46 -7.19
C PHE A 178 -3.73 1.06 -6.15
N LYS A 179 -4.12 0.87 -4.88
CA LYS A 179 -3.21 0.45 -3.80
C LYS A 179 -2.52 -0.89 -4.09
N THR A 180 -3.23 -1.85 -4.66
CA THR A 180 -2.70 -3.18 -4.97
C THR A 180 -1.70 -3.12 -6.13
N GLU A 181 -2.06 -2.40 -7.19
CA GLU A 181 -1.19 -2.23 -8.36
C GLU A 181 0.04 -1.36 -8.03
N LYS A 182 -0.10 -0.37 -7.14
CA LYS A 182 1.00 0.42 -6.60
C LYS A 182 2.08 -0.47 -6.00
N ILE A 183 1.68 -1.41 -5.13
CA ILE A 183 2.59 -2.39 -4.51
C ILE A 183 3.23 -3.30 -5.57
N ARG A 184 2.49 -3.69 -6.62
CA ARG A 184 3.04 -4.47 -7.73
C ARG A 184 4.19 -3.74 -8.42
N ILE A 185 3.98 -2.47 -8.78
CA ILE A 185 5.01 -1.63 -9.43
C ILE A 185 6.20 -1.41 -8.50
N GLU A 186 5.97 -1.12 -7.22
CA GLU A 186 7.06 -0.96 -6.24
C GLU A 186 7.92 -2.23 -6.16
N ASN A 187 7.31 -3.40 -6.11
CA ASN A 187 8.03 -4.67 -6.09
C ASN A 187 8.79 -4.91 -7.39
N GLN A 188 8.19 -4.60 -8.54
CA GLN A 188 8.84 -4.70 -9.84
C GLN A 188 10.08 -3.80 -9.91
N LEU A 189 9.98 -2.55 -9.47
CA LEU A 189 11.11 -1.63 -9.44
C LEU A 189 12.20 -2.10 -8.46
N LYS A 190 11.82 -2.63 -7.29
CA LYS A 190 12.78 -3.26 -6.36
C LYS A 190 13.53 -4.42 -6.99
N THR A 191 12.84 -5.29 -7.75
CA THR A 191 13.50 -6.40 -8.46
C THR A 191 14.44 -5.93 -9.57
N GLN A 192 14.21 -4.74 -10.12
CA GLN A 192 15.09 -4.11 -11.10
C GLN A 192 16.26 -3.34 -10.47
N GLY A 193 16.42 -3.41 -9.15
CA GLY A 193 17.53 -2.78 -8.42
C GLY A 193 17.24 -1.38 -7.89
N TYR A 194 16.01 -0.86 -8.04
CA TYR A 194 15.64 0.45 -7.51
C TYR A 194 15.27 0.34 -6.02
N THR A 195 16.17 0.78 -5.14
CA THR A 195 16.04 0.60 -3.67
C THR A 195 15.22 1.69 -2.98
N LYS A 196 14.99 2.84 -3.61
CA LYS A 196 14.27 4.00 -3.05
C LYS A 196 13.05 4.39 -3.89
N VAL A 197 12.07 3.49 -3.99
CA VAL A 197 10.73 3.79 -4.52
C VAL A 197 9.77 4.05 -3.38
#